data_AF-A0A846P4P7-F1
#
_entry.id   AF-A0A846P4P7-F1
#
_cell.length_a   1.000
_cell.length_b   1.000
_cell.length_c   1.000
_cell.angle_alpha   90.00
_cell.angle_beta   90.00
_cell.angle_gamma   90.00
#
_symmetry.space_group_name_H-M   'P 1'
#
loop_
_entity.id
_entity.type
_entity.pdbx_description
1 polymer ?
#
loop_
_entity_poly.entity_id
_entity_poly.type
_entity_poly.pdbx_seq_one_letter_code
_entity_poly.pdbx_strand_id
1 'polypeptide(L)'
;MKKVRRNLLSKSKSAKVTLHRQLIMAVALSLLLALSCSEDEKGGSPTGPRINSVDNNLVFKYQSGREIQMGSDYAICCGIWEPGYIDKNALKIFFYDPSFQQSFWKLFIVVDELTVDSTYSLPTNGSPVSMFFVDFSNSNELYSHEPESSGSITVYSLDCGPPVKLVFSIDATVGSEYAGMPSVDVSGYFSCAIYSNPAPFGCDFSM
;
A
#
# COMPACT_ATOMS: atom_id res chain seq x y z
N MET A 1 12.24 -62.13 -27.71
CA MET A 1 12.44 -62.77 -29.03
C MET A 1 11.31 -62.37 -29.96
N LYS A 2 11.65 -62.00 -31.21
CA LYS A 2 10.82 -62.00 -32.43
C LYS A 2 9.63 -61.01 -32.48
N LYS A 3 9.29 -60.35 -33.60
CA LYS A 3 9.93 -60.11 -34.89
C LYS A 3 9.02 -59.13 -35.65
N VAL A 4 9.56 -57.97 -36.02
CA VAL A 4 9.56 -57.33 -37.35
C VAL A 4 8.41 -57.64 -38.34
N ARG A 5 7.78 -56.59 -38.91
CA ARG A 5 7.75 -56.19 -40.35
C ARG A 5 6.75 -55.02 -40.55
N ARG A 6 7.15 -53.85 -41.07
CA ARG A 6 7.41 -53.48 -42.50
C ARG A 6 6.14 -53.76 -43.36
N ASN A 7 5.65 -52.92 -44.28
CA ASN A 7 6.19 -51.77 -44.98
C ASN A 7 5.12 -51.29 -46.00
N LEU A 8 5.24 -50.02 -46.43
CA LEU A 8 5.17 -49.54 -47.83
C LEU A 8 3.84 -49.34 -48.57
N LEU A 9 3.94 -48.31 -49.44
CA LEU A 9 3.21 -47.97 -50.67
C LEU A 9 1.97 -47.07 -50.48
N SER A 10 1.71 -46.04 -51.29
CA SER A 10 2.40 -45.51 -52.46
C SER A 10 1.71 -44.20 -52.89
N LYS A 11 2.54 -43.26 -53.37
CA LYS A 11 2.30 -42.14 -54.29
C LYS A 11 0.93 -42.06 -55.00
N SER A 12 0.43 -40.83 -55.12
CA SER A 12 -0.02 -40.32 -56.43
C SER A 12 0.15 -38.80 -56.50
N LYS A 13 0.86 -38.35 -57.55
CA LYS A 13 0.99 -36.95 -57.96
C LYS A 13 -0.24 -36.57 -58.77
N SER A 14 -0.73 -35.34 -58.65
CA SER A 14 -1.47 -34.72 -59.74
C SER A 14 -1.17 -33.23 -59.80
N ALA A 15 -0.36 -32.86 -60.79
CA ALA A 15 -0.18 -31.50 -61.23
C ALA A 15 -1.22 -31.24 -62.33
N LYS A 16 -2.01 -30.18 -62.17
CA LYS A 16 -2.73 -29.54 -63.28
C LYS A 16 -2.66 -28.02 -63.09
N VAL A 17 -1.74 -27.44 -63.85
CA VAL A 17 -1.95 -26.32 -64.78
C VAL A 17 -3.29 -25.59 -64.58
N THR A 18 -3.27 -24.28 -64.34
CA THR A 18 -3.86 -23.29 -65.26
C THR A 18 -3.29 -21.91 -64.97
N LEU A 19 -2.59 -21.41 -65.98
CA LEU A 19 -2.05 -20.07 -66.15
C LEU A 19 -3.15 -19.15 -66.71
N HIS A 20 -3.16 -17.90 -66.25
CA HIS A 20 -3.71 -16.73 -66.95
C HIS A 20 -5.23 -16.68 -67.20
N ARG A 21 -5.93 -15.86 -66.40
CA ARG A 21 -7.02 -15.01 -66.89
C ARG A 21 -7.23 -13.81 -65.97
N GLN A 22 -6.98 -12.63 -66.56
CA GLN A 22 -7.66 -11.34 -66.33
C GLN A 22 -7.34 -10.64 -65.00
N LEU A 23 -6.47 -9.62 -64.98
CA LEU A 23 -6.69 -8.26 -65.52
C LEU A 23 -7.95 -7.62 -64.91
N ILE A 24 -7.76 -6.42 -64.35
CA ILE A 24 -8.73 -5.55 -63.66
C ILE A 24 -8.71 -5.75 -62.14
N MET A 25 -7.84 -4.98 -61.47
CA MET A 25 -8.15 -4.13 -60.31
C MET A 25 -6.84 -3.46 -59.87
N ALA A 26 -6.32 -2.61 -60.74
CA ALA A 26 -5.16 -1.76 -60.49
C ALA A 26 -5.61 -0.30 -60.50
N VAL A 27 -6.41 0.14 -59.52
CA VAL A 27 -6.57 1.55 -59.11
C VAL A 27 -7.05 1.59 -57.65
N ALA A 28 -6.20 1.21 -56.69
CA ALA A 28 -6.41 1.51 -55.27
C ALA A 28 -5.10 1.40 -54.45
N LEU A 29 -3.96 1.76 -55.04
CA LEU A 29 -2.64 1.63 -54.41
C LEU A 29 -1.82 2.93 -54.56
N SER A 30 -2.40 4.06 -54.16
CA SER A 30 -1.72 5.36 -54.21
C SER A 30 -2.14 6.33 -53.09
N LEU A 31 -2.49 5.80 -51.90
CA LEU A 31 -2.82 6.59 -50.70
C LEU A 31 -2.30 5.90 -49.42
N LEU A 32 -1.09 5.32 -49.48
CA LEU A 32 -0.41 4.63 -48.37
C LEU A 32 1.02 5.15 -48.14
N LEU A 33 1.24 6.47 -48.27
CA LEU A 33 2.54 7.10 -48.02
C LEU A 33 2.42 8.45 -47.27
N ALA A 34 1.62 8.50 -46.20
CA ALA A 34 1.59 9.67 -45.31
C ALA A 34 1.14 9.38 -43.86
N LEU A 35 1.41 8.20 -43.31
CA LEU A 35 1.21 7.90 -41.88
C LEU A 35 2.41 7.13 -41.30
N SER A 36 3.62 7.58 -41.63
CA SER A 36 4.84 7.22 -40.90
C SER A 36 5.34 8.47 -40.18
N CYS A 37 4.63 8.86 -39.13
CA CYS A 37 5.21 9.63 -38.05
C CYS A 37 5.59 8.62 -36.98
N SER A 38 6.89 8.47 -36.77
CA SER A 38 7.50 7.67 -35.72
C SER A 38 6.84 7.91 -34.38
N GLU A 39 6.23 6.87 -33.83
CA GLU A 39 5.94 6.77 -32.40
C GLU A 39 7.26 6.51 -31.67
N ASP A 40 8.11 7.53 -31.55
CA ASP A 40 9.16 7.59 -30.53
C ASP A 40 8.54 8.17 -29.25
N GLU A 41 7.48 7.54 -28.73
CA GLU A 41 7.11 7.72 -27.32
C GLU A 41 8.10 6.92 -26.48
N LYS A 42 9.32 7.45 -26.36
CA LYS A 42 10.15 7.17 -25.18
C LYS A 42 9.28 7.52 -23.98
N GLY A 43 8.86 6.48 -23.26
CA GLY A 43 8.18 6.59 -21.97
C GLY A 43 9.00 7.47 -21.03
N GLY A 44 8.76 8.77 -21.11
CA GLY A 44 9.24 9.74 -20.14
C GLY A 44 8.51 9.44 -18.86
N SER A 45 9.22 8.85 -17.90
CA SER A 45 8.75 8.80 -16.53
C SER A 45 8.30 10.23 -16.15
N PRO A 46 7.08 10.44 -15.62
CA PRO A 46 6.60 11.79 -15.35
C PRO A 46 7.60 12.54 -14.46
N THR A 47 8.27 13.55 -15.03
CA THR A 47 9.31 14.36 -14.37
C THR A 47 8.72 15.47 -13.50
N GLY A 48 7.48 15.31 -13.03
CA GLY A 48 6.88 16.23 -12.07
C GLY A 48 7.63 16.16 -10.72
N PRO A 49 7.65 17.25 -9.94
CA PRO A 49 8.23 17.22 -8.61
C PRO A 49 7.50 16.16 -7.77
N ARG A 50 8.28 15.21 -7.23
CA ARG A 50 7.81 14.17 -6.31
C ARG A 50 7.59 14.81 -4.94
N ILE A 51 6.36 15.26 -4.69
CA ILE A 51 5.99 15.96 -3.46
C ILE A 51 5.24 14.99 -2.54
N ASN A 52 5.62 14.95 -1.27
CA ASN A 52 4.87 14.20 -0.26
C ASN A 52 3.50 14.82 -0.04
N SER A 53 2.48 13.98 0.12
CA SER A 53 1.14 14.38 0.52
C SER A 53 0.74 13.61 1.76
N VAL A 54 0.19 14.30 2.75
CA VAL A 54 -0.36 13.74 3.97
C VAL A 54 -1.63 14.50 4.30
N ASP A 55 -2.73 13.76 4.43
CA ASP A 55 -4.00 14.25 4.93
C ASP A 55 -4.33 13.45 6.19
N ASN A 56 -4.08 14.05 7.35
CA ASN A 56 -4.29 13.44 8.66
C ASN A 56 -5.49 14.10 9.35
N ASN A 57 -6.66 13.50 9.21
CA ASN A 57 -7.91 13.95 9.84
C ASN A 57 -8.29 13.06 11.04
N LEU A 58 -7.29 12.45 11.69
CA LEU A 58 -7.52 11.67 12.91
C LEU A 58 -7.75 12.60 14.10
N VAL A 59 -8.76 12.27 14.90
CA VAL A 59 -9.12 13.00 16.10
C VAL A 59 -9.06 12.04 17.29
N PHE A 60 -8.29 12.43 18.29
CA PHE A 60 -8.09 11.67 19.53
C PHE A 60 -8.83 12.37 20.66
N LYS A 61 -9.70 11.65 21.37
CA LYS A 61 -10.57 12.21 22.41
C LYS A 61 -10.54 11.37 23.67
N TYR A 62 -10.46 12.05 24.81
CA TYR A 62 -10.86 11.43 26.07
C TYR A 62 -12.36 11.11 26.04
N GLN A 63 -12.79 10.18 26.88
CA GLN A 63 -14.21 9.89 27.12
C GLN A 63 -15.03 11.14 27.55
N SER A 64 -14.37 12.17 28.09
CA SER A 64 -15.01 13.47 28.40
C SER A 64 -15.33 14.31 27.16
N GLY A 65 -14.90 13.88 25.97
CA GLY A 65 -15.02 14.60 24.69
C GLY A 65 -13.91 15.61 24.42
N ARG A 66 -13.00 15.85 25.39
CA ARG A 66 -11.86 16.74 25.20
C ARG A 66 -10.84 16.11 24.24
N GLU A 67 -10.36 16.89 23.28
CA GLU A 67 -9.37 16.44 22.31
C GLU A 67 -7.95 16.44 22.87
N ILE A 68 -7.15 15.48 22.41
CA ILE A 68 -5.73 15.34 22.70
C ILE A 68 -4.97 15.99 21.55
N GLN A 69 -4.07 16.93 21.87
CA GLN A 69 -3.22 17.56 20.86
C GLN A 69 -2.07 16.61 20.52
N MET A 70 -2.03 16.18 19.26
CA MET A 70 -0.99 15.31 18.72
C MET A 70 0.01 16.15 17.91
N GLY A 71 1.28 15.77 17.96
CA GLY A 71 2.29 16.36 17.08
C GLY A 71 1.99 16.11 15.60
N SER A 72 2.42 17.06 14.76
CA SER A 72 2.11 17.09 13.32
C SER A 72 3.27 16.67 12.42
N ASP A 73 4.49 16.61 12.94
CA ASP A 73 5.62 16.07 12.20
C ASP A 73 5.46 14.57 12.05
N TYR A 74 5.97 14.01 10.95
CA TYR A 74 5.71 12.61 10.63
C TYR A 74 6.93 11.88 10.08
N ALA A 75 6.94 10.57 10.30
CA ALA A 75 7.78 9.59 9.63
C ALA A 75 6.88 8.48 9.10
N ILE A 76 6.96 8.20 7.80
CA ILE A 76 6.17 7.16 7.15
C ILE A 76 7.07 6.40 6.19
N CYS A 77 7.12 5.08 6.33
CA CYS A 77 7.83 4.23 5.39
C CYS A 77 7.47 2.76 5.55
N CYS A 78 7.95 1.96 4.59
CA CYS A 78 7.90 0.51 4.68
C CYS A 78 9.27 -0.07 5.03
N GLY A 79 9.26 -1.15 5.80
CA GLY A 79 10.45 -1.91 6.18
C GLY A 79 10.10 -2.97 7.22
N ILE A 80 11.10 -3.66 7.75
CA ILE A 80 10.88 -4.58 8.87
C ILE A 80 10.33 -3.80 10.07
N TRP A 81 9.29 -4.33 10.73
CA TRP A 81 8.68 -3.69 11.90
C TRP A 81 9.74 -3.40 12.95
N GLU A 82 10.34 -4.46 13.50
CA GLU A 82 11.38 -4.39 14.52
C GLU A 82 12.39 -5.51 14.27
N PRO A 83 13.51 -5.23 13.59
CA PRO A 83 14.50 -6.25 13.24
C PRO A 83 15.00 -7.05 14.45
N GLY A 84 14.83 -8.36 14.42
CA GLY A 84 15.23 -9.28 15.49
C GLY A 84 14.18 -9.52 16.57
N TYR A 85 13.04 -8.83 16.53
CA TYR A 85 11.90 -9.07 17.44
C TYR A 85 10.61 -9.36 16.66
N ILE A 86 10.25 -8.50 15.72
CA ILE A 86 9.12 -8.66 14.79
C ILE A 86 9.66 -8.55 13.36
N ASP A 87 10.13 -9.68 12.84
CA ASP A 87 10.70 -9.81 11.49
C ASP A 87 9.63 -9.91 10.40
N LYS A 88 8.69 -8.96 10.39
CA LYS A 88 7.64 -8.84 9.39
C LYS A 88 7.78 -7.53 8.62
N ASN A 89 7.55 -7.57 7.30
CA ASN A 89 7.48 -6.36 6.50
C ASN A 89 6.23 -5.58 6.88
N ALA A 90 6.40 -4.32 7.27
CA ALA A 90 5.35 -3.46 7.75
C ALA A 90 5.43 -2.07 7.12
N LEU A 91 4.26 -1.48 6.87
CA LEU A 91 4.14 -0.04 6.76
C LEU A 91 4.09 0.53 8.17
N LYS A 92 4.93 1.53 8.43
CA LYS A 92 5.07 2.18 9.72
C LYS A 92 4.75 3.66 9.59
N ILE A 93 3.92 4.16 10.50
CA ILE A 93 3.54 5.57 10.61
C ILE A 93 3.90 6.03 12.01
N PHE A 94 4.44 7.24 12.11
CA PHE A 94 4.71 7.91 13.36
C PHE A 94 4.43 9.40 13.20
N PHE A 95 3.53 9.94 14.02
CA PHE A 95 3.26 11.37 14.14
C PHE A 95 3.70 11.86 15.50
N TYR A 96 4.47 12.94 15.54
CA TYR A 96 5.17 13.40 16.73
C TYR A 96 5.41 14.90 16.71
N ASP A 97 5.87 15.42 17.85
CA ASP A 97 6.40 16.76 17.99
C ASP A 97 7.91 16.67 18.28
N PRO A 98 8.80 17.30 17.49
CA PRO A 98 10.24 17.24 17.69
C PRO A 98 10.69 17.75 19.06
N SER A 99 9.90 18.59 19.72
CA SER A 99 10.18 19.09 21.08
C SER A 99 9.65 18.19 22.20
N PHE A 100 8.93 17.12 21.84
CA PHE A 100 8.25 16.19 22.75
C PHE A 100 7.39 16.90 23.81
N GLN A 101 6.78 18.03 23.44
CA GLN A 101 5.82 18.75 24.26
C GLN A 101 4.38 18.35 23.93
N GLN A 102 4.15 17.70 22.78
CA GLN A 102 2.86 17.16 22.38
C GLN A 102 2.88 15.64 22.31
N SER A 103 1.72 15.05 22.54
CA SER A 103 1.47 13.61 22.43
C SER A 103 1.79 13.10 21.02
N PHE A 104 2.05 11.80 20.89
CA PHE A 104 2.44 11.19 19.62
C PHE A 104 1.70 9.88 19.40
N TRP A 105 1.54 9.46 18.14
CA TRP A 105 0.95 8.16 17.81
C TRP A 105 1.72 7.43 16.72
N LYS A 106 1.62 6.11 16.73
CA LYS A 106 2.19 5.16 15.78
C LYS A 106 1.12 4.22 15.25
N LEU A 107 1.26 3.84 13.99
CA LEU A 107 0.48 2.76 13.38
C LEU A 107 1.43 1.84 12.64
N PHE A 108 1.29 0.55 12.90
CA PHE A 108 2.01 -0.53 12.22
C PHE A 108 1.00 -1.38 11.46
N ILE A 109 1.31 -1.64 10.19
CA ILE A 109 0.49 -2.47 9.32
C ILE A 109 1.39 -3.55 8.72
N VAL A 110 1.15 -4.80 9.06
CA VAL A 110 1.85 -5.95 8.47
C VAL A 110 1.34 -6.16 7.05
N VAL A 111 2.20 -5.84 6.08
CA VAL A 111 1.80 -5.73 4.66
C VAL A 111 1.30 -7.06 4.11
N ASP A 112 1.96 -8.17 4.46
CA ASP A 112 1.67 -9.50 3.92
C ASP A 112 0.43 -10.15 4.57
N GLU A 113 -0.08 -9.58 5.67
CA GLU A 113 -1.27 -10.08 6.39
C GLU A 113 -2.50 -9.18 6.18
N LEU A 114 -2.31 -8.05 5.47
CA LEU A 114 -3.37 -7.14 5.13
C LEU A 114 -4.05 -7.56 3.82
N THR A 115 -5.37 -7.49 3.82
CA THR A 115 -6.24 -7.53 2.66
C THR A 115 -6.80 -6.12 2.47
N VAL A 116 -6.53 -5.50 1.32
CA VAL A 116 -7.08 -4.18 0.98
C VAL A 116 -8.61 -4.23 0.95
N ASP A 117 -9.26 -3.10 1.26
CA ASP A 117 -10.70 -2.94 1.42
C ASP A 117 -11.30 -3.80 2.54
N SER A 118 -10.49 -4.17 3.53
CA SER A 118 -10.92 -4.93 4.70
C SER A 118 -10.96 -4.08 5.97
N THR A 119 -11.86 -4.47 6.86
CA THR A 119 -12.02 -3.90 8.21
C THR A 119 -11.46 -4.85 9.25
N TYR A 120 -10.66 -4.32 10.17
CA TYR A 120 -9.99 -5.04 11.24
C TYR A 120 -10.52 -4.56 12.59
N SER A 121 -11.12 -5.47 13.35
CA SER A 121 -11.62 -5.17 14.70
C SER A 121 -10.48 -5.11 15.71
N LEU A 122 -10.64 -4.24 16.72
CA LEU A 122 -9.78 -4.20 17.90
C LEU A 122 -10.44 -4.98 19.07
N PRO A 123 -9.64 -5.55 20.00
CA PRO A 123 -8.18 -5.54 19.98
C PRO A 123 -7.61 -6.46 18.90
N THR A 124 -6.46 -6.09 18.35
CA THR A 124 -5.64 -7.00 17.54
C THR A 124 -4.61 -7.68 18.42
N ASN A 125 -4.03 -8.80 17.97
CA ASN A 125 -2.90 -9.44 18.64
C ASN A 125 -1.60 -9.19 17.86
N GLY A 126 -1.27 -7.93 17.61
CA GLY A 126 -0.07 -7.53 16.85
C GLY A 126 -0.20 -7.52 15.35
N SER A 127 -1.35 -7.90 14.80
CA SER A 127 -1.51 -8.07 13.36
C SER A 127 -2.98 -8.12 12.93
N PRO A 128 -3.32 -7.74 11.69
CA PRO A 128 -2.46 -7.09 10.70
C PRO A 128 -2.26 -5.60 10.92
N VAL A 129 -2.97 -5.01 11.89
CA VAL A 129 -2.89 -3.59 12.23
C VAL A 129 -2.65 -3.46 13.73
N SER A 130 -1.80 -2.52 14.13
CA SER A 130 -1.52 -2.23 15.53
C SER A 130 -1.28 -0.72 15.72
N MET A 131 -1.94 -0.12 16.70
CA MET A 131 -1.88 1.31 16.99
C MET A 131 -1.42 1.54 18.41
N PHE A 132 -0.37 2.36 18.56
CA PHE A 132 0.21 2.74 19.84
C PHE A 132 0.28 4.26 19.94
N PHE A 133 0.03 4.86 21.10
CA PHE A 133 0.28 6.28 21.30
C PHE A 133 0.52 6.64 22.76
N VAL A 134 1.19 7.77 22.95
CA VAL A 134 1.55 8.29 24.27
C VAL A 134 0.89 9.63 24.47
N ASP A 135 0.16 9.76 25.57
CA ASP A 135 -0.44 11.01 26.03
C ASP A 135 0.41 11.65 27.12
N PHE A 136 1.14 12.70 26.77
CA PHE A 136 2.02 13.39 27.72
C PHE A 136 1.26 14.21 28.78
N SER A 137 -0.03 14.52 28.56
CA SER A 137 -0.78 15.34 29.52
C SER A 137 -1.12 14.60 30.81
N ASN A 138 -1.17 13.27 30.77
CA ASN A 138 -1.47 12.39 31.90
C ASN A 138 -0.48 11.22 32.03
N SER A 139 0.60 11.22 31.25
CA SER A 139 1.61 10.15 31.21
C SER A 139 1.01 8.77 30.92
N ASN A 140 0.05 8.69 30.00
CA ASN A 140 -0.57 7.44 29.60
C ASN A 140 0.04 6.86 28.34
N GLU A 141 0.09 5.54 28.26
CA GLU A 141 0.46 4.78 27.05
C GLU A 141 -0.73 3.90 26.69
N LEU A 142 -1.12 3.97 25.43
CA LEU A 142 -2.31 3.31 24.91
C LEU A 142 -1.94 2.42 23.74
N TYR A 143 -2.49 1.22 23.76
CA TYR A 143 -2.17 0.22 22.76
C TYR A 143 -3.40 -0.56 22.33
N SER A 144 -3.55 -0.77 21.02
CA SER A 144 -4.73 -1.41 20.43
C SER A 144 -4.86 -2.90 20.76
N HIS A 145 -3.92 -3.47 21.51
CA HIS A 145 -3.98 -4.85 21.99
C HIS A 145 -4.58 -4.96 23.39
N GLU A 146 -4.73 -3.83 24.09
CA GLU A 146 -5.27 -3.83 25.43
C GLU A 146 -6.72 -4.32 25.44
N PRO A 147 -7.15 -5.09 26.46
CA PRO A 147 -8.48 -5.68 26.53
C PRO A 147 -9.64 -4.67 26.43
N GLU A 148 -9.40 -3.43 26.82
CA GLU A 148 -10.37 -2.32 26.75
C GLU A 148 -10.48 -1.71 25.34
N SER A 149 -9.62 -2.12 24.41
CA SER A 149 -9.68 -1.66 23.02
C SER A 149 -10.89 -2.25 22.30
N SER A 150 -11.50 -1.46 21.42
CA SER A 150 -12.65 -1.89 20.62
C SER A 150 -12.82 -1.03 19.36
N GLY A 151 -13.79 -1.36 18.53
CA GLY A 151 -14.04 -0.68 17.25
C GLY A 151 -13.19 -1.26 16.14
N SER A 152 -12.83 -0.47 15.13
CA SER A 152 -12.17 -0.99 13.93
C SER A 152 -11.36 0.01 13.13
N ILE A 153 -10.46 -0.54 12.30
CA ILE A 153 -9.70 0.17 11.27
C ILE A 153 -10.04 -0.44 9.91
N THR A 154 -10.39 0.38 8.94
CA THR A 154 -10.62 -0.05 7.55
C THR A 154 -9.51 0.48 6.65
N VAL A 155 -8.80 -0.41 5.97
CA VAL A 155 -7.70 -0.03 5.05
C VAL A 155 -8.17 -0.16 3.61
N TYR A 156 -8.25 0.97 2.91
CA TYR A 156 -8.76 1.08 1.53
C TYR A 156 -7.66 0.99 0.47
N SER A 157 -6.43 1.32 0.83
CA SER A 157 -5.30 1.23 -0.09
C SER A 157 -3.99 1.15 0.69
N LEU A 158 -3.07 0.30 0.23
CA LEU A 158 -1.71 0.21 0.75
C LEU A 158 -0.76 -0.11 -0.40
N ASP A 159 0.34 0.65 -0.50
CA ASP A 159 1.43 0.38 -1.44
C ASP A 159 2.77 0.79 -0.80
N CYS A 160 3.74 -0.12 -0.79
CA CYS A 160 5.10 0.12 -0.29
C CYS A 160 6.10 0.52 -1.38
N GLY A 161 5.66 0.67 -2.63
CA GLY A 161 6.45 1.21 -3.72
C GLY A 161 6.69 2.72 -3.57
N PRO A 162 7.39 3.37 -4.53
CA PRO A 162 7.50 4.82 -4.59
C PRO A 162 6.34 5.44 -5.40
N PRO A 163 5.48 6.30 -4.83
CA PRO A 163 5.44 6.69 -3.41
C PRO A 163 4.78 5.63 -2.54
N VAL A 164 5.16 5.59 -1.26
CA VAL A 164 4.43 4.79 -0.26
C VAL A 164 3.04 5.39 -0.14
N LYS A 165 2.00 4.59 -0.31
CA LYS A 165 0.61 5.04 -0.25
C LYS A 165 -0.13 4.29 0.84
N LEU A 166 -0.97 5.03 1.55
CA LEU A 166 -1.91 4.46 2.49
C LEU A 166 -3.18 5.28 2.49
N VAL A 167 -4.30 4.58 2.58
CA VAL A 167 -5.61 5.17 2.82
C VAL A 167 -6.34 4.31 3.85
N PHE A 168 -6.75 4.89 4.97
CA PHE A 168 -7.55 4.18 5.97
C PHE A 168 -8.54 5.11 6.69
N SER A 169 -9.55 4.50 7.30
CA SER A 169 -10.38 5.14 8.33
C SER A 169 -10.31 4.35 9.63
N ILE A 170 -10.54 5.03 10.74
CA ILE A 170 -10.61 4.44 12.06
C ILE A 170 -11.84 4.99 12.79
N ASP A 171 -12.48 4.10 13.54
CA ASP A 171 -13.48 4.43 14.55
C ASP A 171 -13.33 3.41 15.66
N ALA A 172 -12.59 3.80 16.70
CA ALA A 172 -12.08 2.86 17.69
C ALA A 172 -11.90 3.52 19.06
N THR A 173 -11.95 2.69 20.09
CA THR A 173 -11.44 3.02 21.43
C THR A 173 -10.13 2.24 21.61
N VAL A 174 -9.07 2.91 22.04
CA VAL A 174 -7.78 2.29 22.33
C VAL A 174 -7.58 2.24 23.84
N GLY A 175 -7.33 1.04 24.35
CA GLY A 175 -7.13 0.77 25.77
C GLY A 175 -5.78 1.26 26.28
N SER A 176 -5.71 1.47 27.58
CA SER A 176 -4.52 1.93 28.30
C SER A 176 -3.69 0.74 28.78
N GLU A 177 -2.37 0.80 28.60
CA GLU A 177 -1.44 -0.23 29.13
C GLU A 177 -1.28 -0.14 30.66
N TYR A 178 -1.68 0.99 31.24
CA TYR A 178 -1.70 1.19 32.68
C TYR A 178 -3.07 0.89 33.28
N ALA A 179 -3.11 0.03 34.30
CA ALA A 179 -4.33 -0.34 34.99
C ALA A 179 -5.05 0.89 35.60
N GLY A 180 -6.33 1.04 35.27
CA GLY A 180 -7.19 2.11 35.81
C GLY A 180 -7.02 3.48 35.14
N MET A 181 -6.13 3.60 34.17
CA MET A 181 -5.99 4.79 33.34
C MET A 181 -7.02 4.77 32.19
N PRO A 182 -7.48 5.93 31.72
CA PRO A 182 -8.58 6.01 30.77
C PRO A 182 -8.16 5.59 29.36
N SER A 183 -9.06 4.88 28.67
CA SER A 183 -8.99 4.68 27.22
C SER A 183 -9.22 5.99 26.45
N VAL A 184 -8.86 6.00 25.18
CA VAL A 184 -9.03 7.15 24.28
C VAL A 184 -9.74 6.71 23.02
N ASP A 185 -10.70 7.52 22.58
CA ASP A 185 -11.41 7.33 21.33
C ASP A 185 -10.62 7.96 20.19
N VAL A 186 -10.49 7.24 19.08
CA VAL A 186 -9.82 7.66 17.86
C VAL A 186 -10.78 7.48 16.70
N SER A 187 -11.02 8.56 15.97
CA SER A 187 -11.87 8.53 14.79
C SER A 187 -11.31 9.40 13.68
N GLY A 188 -11.59 9.04 12.43
CA GLY A 188 -11.27 9.88 11.29
C GLY A 188 -10.75 9.11 10.09
N TYR A 189 -10.12 9.87 9.19
CA TYR A 189 -9.57 9.37 7.94
C TYR A 189 -8.13 9.82 7.78
N PHE A 190 -7.34 8.96 7.14
CA PHE A 190 -5.94 9.22 6.85
C PHE A 190 -5.61 8.84 5.41
N SER A 191 -4.85 9.70 4.74
CA SER A 191 -4.34 9.48 3.40
C SER A 191 -2.89 9.96 3.29
N CYS A 192 -2.03 9.20 2.62
CA CYS A 192 -0.70 9.67 2.28
C CYS A 192 -0.18 9.17 0.93
N ALA A 193 0.79 9.91 0.39
CA ALA A 193 1.67 9.53 -0.70
C ALA A 193 3.08 10.07 -0.39
N ILE A 194 4.01 9.19 -0.03
CA ILE A 194 5.34 9.55 0.48
C ILE A 194 6.44 9.07 -0.47
N TYR A 195 7.15 10.02 -1.08
CA TYR A 195 8.29 9.76 -1.96
C TYR A 195 9.62 9.71 -1.22
N SER A 196 9.75 10.48 -0.14
CA SER A 196 10.92 10.51 0.73
C SER A 196 10.50 10.76 2.17
N ASN A 197 10.91 9.91 3.10
CA ASN A 197 10.63 10.10 4.52
C ASN A 197 11.31 11.40 5.01
N PRO A 198 10.57 12.40 5.53
CA PRO A 198 11.15 13.68 5.94
C PRO A 198 11.87 13.63 7.30
N ALA A 199 11.70 12.55 8.07
CA ALA A 199 12.22 12.47 9.44
C ALA A 199 13.73 12.18 9.50
N PRO A 200 14.47 12.82 10.44
CA PRO A 200 15.92 12.67 10.55
C PRO A 200 16.37 11.30 11.08
N PHE A 201 15.47 10.55 11.73
CA PHE A 201 15.74 9.22 12.30
C PHE A 201 15.39 8.07 11.33
N GLY A 202 15.00 8.37 10.10
CA GLY A 202 14.69 7.35 9.10
C GLY A 202 13.48 6.49 9.48
N CYS A 203 13.61 5.18 9.25
CA CYS A 203 12.54 4.20 9.41
C CYS A 203 12.61 3.38 10.69
N ASP A 204 13.51 3.71 11.61
CA ASP A 204 13.69 2.97 12.85
C ASP A 204 13.06 3.75 14.00
N PHE A 205 11.77 3.47 14.25
CA PHE A 205 11.00 4.04 15.36
C PHE A 205 10.15 2.98 16.08
N SER A 206 10.53 1.71 15.93
CA SER A 206 10.22 0.67 16.90
C SER A 206 10.89 1.07 18.22
N MET A 207 10.06 1.45 19.19
CA MET A 207 10.41 1.54 20.60
C MET A 207 9.44 0.61 21.31
#